data_AF-A0A0F7UUK0-F1
#
_entry.id   AF-A0A0F7UUK0-F1
#
_cell.length_a   1.000
_cell.length_b   1.000
_cell.length_c   1.000
_cell.angle_alpha   90.00
_cell.angle_beta   90.00
_cell.angle_gamma   90.00
#
_symmetry.space_group_name_H-M   'P 1'
#
loop_
_entity.id
_entity.type
_entity.pdbx_description
1 polymer ?
#
loop_
_entity_poly.entity_id
_entity_poly.type
_entity_poly.pdbx_seq_one_letter_code
_entity_poly.pdbx_strand_id
1 'polypeptide(L)'
;MPTICSKIICALFVLLATTAHVPGMPALASTDATIMKKAPGTYPAPPPDPTRARCKCPFGFEKMDKSCVKKEAAGQPEAICQSGVLEDGKCRTRAAEAFRCPDGFETICDANSTAKSKCCRRTESQEINFKCAEGTTETIDGDCKRLKQFPPSHECPLGYRYDERYCVRTEPGHVVPACGVESQLTAHNSCLSIAPGEIVYECPVGFHCASNAKNSDFCKSCKRRELEPVSCECDAGTVESDGLCYQAEEYHECFDKIKKNVVPTEVVDKDEDEKLDKKKDKKCETTRSKCSCRAGFNLVCKGKECHCVKEESAAVVRRCLGFDDGSGNCVRHLETAPVYQCGEGQECEIVGKKECKCVYKIRKDSTINCGDGVLIGSDCFSVEHIPKTRHCQDGFDVACRRSECQCERNVFTRRVLTCDAEAAKKSEGCASLSEPEFICKEGQLINGNCVRLSYTVELCEA
;
A
#
# COMPACT_ATOMS: atom_id res chain seq x y z
N MET A 1 -43.37 -7.31 18.44
CA MET A 1 -43.59 -8.69 18.91
C MET A 1 -42.69 -9.62 18.10
N PRO A 2 -41.98 -10.61 18.67
CA PRO A 2 -41.35 -10.73 20.00
C PRO A 2 -39.79 -10.67 19.86
N THR A 3 -38.93 -10.17 20.75
CA THR A 3 -38.65 -10.42 22.19
C THR A 3 -38.50 -11.89 22.58
N ILE A 4 -37.26 -12.39 22.54
CA ILE A 4 -36.81 -13.65 23.17
C ILE A 4 -35.50 -13.29 23.90
N CYS A 5 -35.50 -12.97 25.19
CA CYS A 5 -35.49 -13.88 26.35
C CYS A 5 -34.49 -15.04 26.24
N SER A 6 -33.33 -14.89 26.87
CA SER A 6 -32.74 -16.00 27.63
C SER A 6 -31.93 -15.45 28.80
N LYS A 7 -32.55 -15.57 29.96
CA LYS A 7 -31.90 -15.60 31.27
C LYS A 7 -31.16 -16.93 31.35
N ILE A 8 -29.88 -16.91 31.72
CA ILE A 8 -29.23 -18.08 32.33
C ILE A 8 -28.73 -17.64 33.71
N ILE A 9 -29.38 -18.25 34.70
CA ILE A 9 -29.01 -18.30 36.11
C ILE A 9 -28.28 -19.63 36.28
N CYS A 10 -27.08 -19.62 36.86
CA CYS A 10 -26.50 -20.68 37.69
C CYS A 10 -25.25 -20.06 38.36
N ALA A 11 -25.29 -19.63 39.61
CA ALA A 11 -25.36 -20.41 40.86
C ALA A 11 -24.01 -21.03 41.26
N LEU A 12 -23.51 -20.53 42.40
CA LEU A 12 -22.61 -21.14 43.39
C LEU A 12 -21.19 -21.58 42.98
N PHE A 13 -20.18 -20.99 43.62
CA PHE A 13 -19.41 -21.70 44.65
C PHE A 13 -18.78 -20.72 45.64
N VAL A 14 -19.20 -20.84 46.90
CA VAL A 14 -18.54 -20.30 48.09
C VAL A 14 -17.42 -21.27 48.45
N LEU A 15 -16.19 -20.78 48.63
CA LEU A 15 -15.18 -21.45 49.44
C LEU A 15 -14.30 -20.40 50.13
N LEU A 16 -14.50 -20.34 51.45
CA LEU A 16 -13.61 -19.74 52.44
C LEU A 16 -12.28 -20.50 52.45
N ALA A 17 -11.16 -19.78 52.47
CA ALA A 17 -9.93 -20.27 53.08
C ALA A 17 -9.11 -19.08 53.59
N THR A 18 -9.28 -18.84 54.88
CA THR A 18 -8.35 -18.14 55.77
C THR A 18 -6.97 -18.80 55.74
N THR A 19 -5.89 -18.01 55.71
CA THR A 19 -4.76 -18.15 56.64
C THR A 19 -3.81 -16.98 56.49
N ALA A 20 -3.78 -16.13 57.53
CA ALA A 20 -2.68 -15.23 57.80
C ALA A 20 -1.44 -16.05 58.19
N HIS A 21 -0.29 -15.73 57.61
CA HIS A 21 1.01 -16.14 58.13
C HIS A 21 1.95 -14.94 58.13
N VAL A 22 2.16 -14.42 59.33
CA VAL A 22 3.23 -13.50 59.69
C VAL A 22 4.42 -14.36 60.11
N PRO A 23 5.58 -14.30 59.42
CA PRO A 23 6.80 -14.88 59.95
C PRO A 23 7.39 -13.94 61.00
N GLY A 24 7.57 -14.49 62.19
CA GLY A 24 8.01 -13.78 63.38
C GLY A 24 9.48 -13.36 63.35
N MET A 25 9.74 -12.29 64.09
CA MET A 25 11.07 -11.86 64.48
C MET A 25 11.70 -12.86 65.46
N PRO A 26 12.97 -13.25 65.28
CA PRO A 26 13.75 -13.82 66.37
C PRO A 26 14.32 -12.68 67.24
N ALA A 27 13.79 -12.56 68.45
CA ALA A 27 14.45 -11.90 69.56
C ALA A 27 15.53 -12.85 70.13
N LEU A 28 16.80 -12.46 70.03
CA LEU A 28 17.92 -13.06 70.76
C LEU A 28 18.33 -12.03 71.82
N ALA A 29 17.86 -12.20 73.05
CA ALA A 29 18.55 -12.93 74.11
C ALA A 29 19.81 -12.18 74.59
N SER A 30 19.57 -11.16 75.41
CA SER A 30 20.55 -10.55 76.30
C SER A 30 20.90 -11.54 77.41
N THR A 31 22.14 -12.02 77.44
CA THR A 31 22.68 -12.78 78.56
C THR A 31 23.47 -11.83 79.45
N ASP A 32 22.77 -11.24 80.42
CA ASP A 32 23.37 -10.64 81.60
C ASP A 32 23.75 -11.76 82.57
N ALA A 33 25.04 -12.02 82.71
CA ALA A 33 25.59 -12.92 83.72
C ALA A 33 26.28 -12.08 84.80
N THR A 34 25.50 -11.63 85.78
CA THR A 34 25.98 -11.01 87.01
C THR A 34 26.68 -12.06 87.86
N ILE A 35 28.02 -12.09 87.84
CA ILE A 35 28.82 -12.87 88.80
C ILE A 35 29.05 -12.00 90.04
N MET A 36 28.17 -12.16 91.03
CA MET A 36 28.44 -11.72 92.40
C MET A 36 29.47 -12.66 93.05
N LYS A 37 30.69 -12.17 93.29
CA LYS A 37 31.62 -12.81 94.22
C LYS A 37 31.53 -12.15 95.60
N LYS A 38 31.04 -12.96 96.54
CA LYS A 38 31.01 -12.76 97.99
C LYS A 38 32.38 -12.34 98.54
N ALA A 39 32.36 -11.31 99.39
CA ALA A 39 33.41 -11.01 100.35
C ALA A 39 33.42 -12.05 101.49
N PRO A 40 34.59 -12.51 101.96
CA PRO A 40 34.69 -13.26 103.20
C PRO A 40 35.19 -12.39 104.36
N GLY A 41 34.42 -12.41 105.45
CA GLY A 41 34.95 -12.60 106.80
C GLY A 41 35.57 -11.39 107.51
N THR A 42 34.72 -10.59 108.17
CA THR A 42 35.09 -9.76 109.31
C THR A 42 35.39 -10.63 110.53
N TYR A 43 36.66 -10.73 110.92
CA TYR A 43 37.06 -11.26 112.23
C TYR A 43 36.95 -10.14 113.29
N PRO A 44 36.44 -10.43 114.51
CA PRO A 44 36.34 -9.45 115.59
C PRO A 44 37.73 -9.10 116.14
N ALA A 45 37.97 -7.80 116.31
CA ALA A 45 39.21 -7.26 116.86
C ALA A 45 39.37 -7.64 118.34
N PRO A 46 40.57 -8.09 118.76
CA PRO A 46 40.88 -8.35 120.16
C PRO A 46 40.91 -7.04 120.99
N PRO A 47 40.61 -7.12 122.31
CA PRO A 47 40.50 -5.96 123.18
C PRO A 47 41.83 -5.20 123.33
N PRO A 48 41.78 -3.86 123.51
CA PRO A 48 42.97 -3.02 123.60
C PRO A 48 43.76 -3.26 124.90
N ASP A 49 45.01 -3.66 124.73
CA ASP A 49 46.01 -3.86 125.78
C ASP A 49 46.43 -2.50 126.41
N PRO A 50 46.20 -2.28 127.72
CA PRO A 50 46.35 -0.98 128.35
C PRO A 50 47.75 -0.80 128.97
N THR A 51 48.82 -0.86 128.17
CA THR A 51 50.18 -0.49 128.63
C THR A 51 51.03 0.18 127.54
N ARG A 52 50.41 0.91 126.61
CA ARG A 52 51.14 1.60 125.53
C ARG A 52 51.60 2.99 125.98
N ALA A 53 52.91 3.17 126.07
CA ALA A 53 53.57 4.45 126.30
C ALA A 53 52.98 5.52 125.35
N ARG A 54 52.73 6.72 125.88
CA ARG A 54 52.16 7.84 125.12
C ARG A 54 53.22 8.41 124.18
N CYS A 55 53.43 7.74 123.07
CA CYS A 55 54.32 8.22 122.02
C CYS A 55 53.66 9.40 121.31
N LYS A 56 54.33 10.54 121.32
CA LYS A 56 53.91 11.72 120.57
C LYS A 56 54.81 11.88 119.36
N CYS A 57 54.21 12.22 118.23
CA CYS A 57 54.99 12.58 117.07
C CYS A 57 55.71 13.91 117.33
N PRO A 58 56.96 14.05 116.85
CA PRO A 58 57.68 15.31 116.94
C PRO A 58 56.89 16.42 116.24
N PHE A 59 57.09 17.66 116.70
CA PHE A 59 56.36 18.83 116.22
C PHE A 59 56.41 18.95 114.69
N GLY A 60 55.24 19.08 114.07
CA GLY A 60 55.08 19.15 112.61
C GLY A 60 54.89 17.80 111.92
N PHE A 61 54.91 16.66 112.64
CA PHE A 61 54.55 15.34 112.12
C PHE A 61 53.19 14.91 112.66
N GLU A 62 52.37 14.31 111.79
CA GLU A 62 51.06 13.79 112.14
C GLU A 62 51.14 12.25 112.23
N LYS A 63 50.50 11.65 113.24
CA LYS A 63 50.54 10.19 113.40
C LYS A 63 49.65 9.55 112.34
N MET A 64 50.25 8.81 111.41
CA MET A 64 49.56 8.02 110.41
C MET A 64 49.93 6.55 110.63
N ASP A 65 48.94 5.76 111.04
CA ASP A 65 49.10 4.39 111.53
C ASP A 65 50.07 4.26 112.73
N LYS A 66 51.28 3.76 112.47
CA LYS A 66 52.35 3.53 113.47
C LYS A 66 53.59 4.38 113.22
N SER A 67 53.50 5.35 112.31
CA SER A 67 54.62 6.20 111.94
C SER A 67 54.20 7.67 112.02
N CYS A 68 55.15 8.51 112.39
CA CYS A 68 54.96 9.95 112.35
C CYS A 68 55.31 10.42 110.95
N VAL A 69 54.33 10.99 110.25
CA VAL A 69 54.49 11.41 108.87
C VAL A 69 54.26 12.91 108.78
N LYS A 70 55.26 13.62 108.25
CA LYS A 70 55.11 15.03 107.89
C LYS A 70 54.77 15.08 106.42
N LYS A 71 53.59 15.63 106.13
CA LYS A 71 53.12 15.88 104.77
C LYS A 71 53.62 17.26 104.35
N GLU A 72 54.50 17.30 103.37
CA GLU A 72 54.93 18.55 102.76
C GLU A 72 54.33 18.64 101.36
N ALA A 73 53.75 19.79 101.01
CA ALA A 73 53.19 19.99 99.68
C ALA A 73 54.33 19.89 98.65
N ALA A 74 54.23 18.92 97.74
CA ALA A 74 55.28 18.60 96.77
C ALA A 74 54.99 19.15 95.37
N GLY A 75 53.93 19.95 95.23
CA GLY A 75 53.51 20.56 93.97
C GLY A 75 52.03 20.32 93.68
N GLN A 76 51.60 20.75 92.51
CA GLN A 76 50.26 20.45 92.00
C GLN A 76 50.31 19.15 91.17
N PRO A 77 49.27 18.32 91.24
CA PRO A 77 49.20 17.14 90.40
C PRO A 77 49.08 17.51 88.92
N GLU A 78 49.83 16.79 88.10
CA GLU A 78 49.78 16.93 86.66
C GLU A 78 48.81 15.89 86.09
N ALA A 79 47.82 16.36 85.33
CA ALA A 79 46.93 15.49 84.59
C ALA A 79 47.69 14.85 83.43
N ILE A 80 47.73 13.53 83.40
CA ILE A 80 48.37 12.73 82.35
C ILE A 80 47.37 11.72 81.81
N CYS A 81 47.44 11.49 80.51
CA CYS A 81 46.68 10.47 79.83
C CYS A 81 47.54 9.23 79.64
N GLN A 82 47.11 8.07 80.15
CA GLN A 82 47.78 6.79 79.86
C GLN A 82 47.83 6.51 78.35
N SER A 83 46.78 6.90 77.63
CA SER A 83 46.69 6.89 76.18
C SER A 83 46.01 8.16 75.68
N GLY A 84 46.50 8.73 74.58
CA GLY A 84 45.90 9.91 73.94
C GLY A 84 46.51 11.24 74.38
N VAL A 85 45.78 12.32 74.11
CA VAL A 85 46.21 13.71 74.37
C VAL A 85 45.24 14.36 75.33
N LEU A 86 45.76 15.08 76.34
CA LEU A 86 44.94 15.85 77.26
C LEU A 86 44.42 17.11 76.54
N GLU A 87 43.11 17.19 76.35
CA GLU A 87 42.43 18.30 75.66
C GLU A 87 41.17 18.66 76.47
N ASP A 88 41.01 19.92 76.86
CA ASP A 88 39.90 20.41 77.69
C ASP A 88 39.67 19.63 79.01
N GLY A 89 40.76 19.20 79.64
CA GLY A 89 40.71 18.45 80.91
C GLY A 89 40.25 17.00 80.78
N LYS A 90 40.11 16.47 79.56
CA LYS A 90 39.84 15.05 79.29
C LYS A 90 40.91 14.43 78.42
N CYS A 91 41.13 13.14 78.58
CA CYS A 91 42.03 12.37 77.75
C CYS A 91 41.31 11.94 76.47
N ARG A 92 41.77 12.47 75.35
CA ARG A 92 41.24 12.15 74.03
C ARG A 92 42.10 11.06 73.39
N THR A 93 41.55 9.85 73.27
CA THR A 93 42.19 8.75 72.54
C THR A 93 41.54 8.59 71.17
N ARG A 94 42.35 8.42 70.12
CA ARG A 94 41.81 8.08 68.79
C ARG A 94 41.19 6.68 68.87
N ALA A 95 39.88 6.60 68.62
CA ALA A 95 39.19 5.34 68.53
C ALA A 95 39.30 4.77 67.12
N ALA A 96 39.16 3.45 66.97
CA ALA A 96 39.17 2.81 65.68
C ALA A 96 38.01 3.34 64.82
N GLU A 97 38.33 3.73 63.59
CA GLU A 97 37.35 4.19 62.62
C GLU A 97 36.80 3.00 61.84
N ALA A 98 35.50 2.73 61.95
CA ALA A 98 34.83 1.72 61.14
C ALA A 98 34.00 2.39 60.04
N PHE A 99 34.31 2.08 58.78
CA PHE A 99 33.48 2.46 57.65
C PHE A 99 32.42 1.37 57.41
N ARG A 100 31.19 1.64 57.82
CA ARG A 100 30.06 0.72 57.63
C ARG A 100 29.09 1.26 56.60
N CYS A 101 28.38 0.36 55.93
CA CYS A 101 27.26 0.77 55.10
C CYS A 101 26.09 1.23 55.98
N PRO A 102 25.32 2.23 55.54
CA PRO A 102 24.09 2.61 56.24
C PRO A 102 23.14 1.42 56.38
N ASP A 103 22.24 1.48 57.36
CA ASP A 103 21.24 0.43 57.57
C ASP A 103 20.44 0.15 56.29
N GLY A 104 20.30 -1.15 55.97
CA GLY A 104 19.65 -1.61 54.75
C GLY A 104 20.50 -1.57 53.48
N PHE A 105 21.79 -1.19 53.55
CA PHE A 105 22.74 -1.35 52.46
C PHE A 105 23.73 -2.49 52.73
N GLU A 106 23.98 -3.32 51.73
CA GLU A 106 25.02 -4.35 51.75
C GLU A 106 26.36 -3.81 51.21
N THR A 107 27.46 -4.31 51.76
CA THR A 107 28.81 -3.99 51.24
C THR A 107 29.12 -4.85 50.03
N ILE A 108 29.42 -4.21 48.90
CA ILE A 108 29.78 -4.90 47.64
C ILE A 108 31.25 -4.73 47.27
N CYS A 109 31.99 -3.91 48.03
CA CYS A 109 33.39 -3.64 47.81
C CYS A 109 34.28 -4.58 48.61
N ASP A 110 35.39 -4.97 47.99
CA ASP A 110 36.46 -5.68 48.66
C ASP A 110 37.16 -4.81 49.72
N ALA A 111 37.91 -5.46 50.62
CA ALA A 111 38.62 -4.82 51.72
C ALA A 111 39.57 -3.68 51.28
N ASN A 112 40.07 -3.73 50.04
CA ASN A 112 40.99 -2.74 49.48
C ASN A 112 40.33 -1.47 48.93
N SER A 113 39.00 -1.36 48.99
CA SER A 113 38.28 -0.24 48.41
C SER A 113 38.37 1.01 49.29
N THR A 114 38.70 2.15 48.69
CA THR A 114 38.84 3.43 49.41
C THR A 114 37.52 3.91 49.98
N ALA A 115 37.54 4.63 51.11
CA ALA A 115 36.34 5.14 51.79
C ALA A 115 35.45 6.07 50.93
N LYS A 116 35.99 6.65 49.86
CA LYS A 116 35.24 7.51 48.91
C LYS A 116 34.43 6.71 47.88
N SER A 117 34.66 5.41 47.77
CA SER A 117 34.02 4.54 46.79
C SER A 117 32.56 4.28 47.18
N LYS A 118 31.66 4.19 46.19
CA LYS A 118 30.24 3.88 46.40
C LYS A 118 30.06 2.38 46.66
N CYS A 119 30.47 1.96 47.86
CA CYS A 119 30.63 0.56 48.24
C CYS A 119 29.38 -0.09 48.84
N CYS A 120 28.33 0.69 49.03
CA CYS A 120 27.12 0.25 49.69
C CYS A 120 26.02 0.18 48.64
N ARG A 121 25.46 -1.00 48.43
CA ARG A 121 24.38 -1.25 47.49
C ARG A 121 23.11 -1.55 48.27
N ARG A 122 21.98 -1.00 47.84
CA ARG A 122 20.66 -1.46 48.24
C ARG A 122 19.87 -1.75 46.98
N THR A 123 19.34 -2.95 46.88
CA THR A 123 18.45 -3.32 45.79
C THR A 123 17.03 -2.97 46.19
N GLU A 124 16.42 -2.06 45.43
CA GLU A 124 15.00 -1.74 45.54
C GLU A 124 14.25 -2.61 44.54
N SER A 125 13.21 -3.31 45.01
CA SER A 125 12.39 -4.19 44.19
C SER A 125 10.97 -3.65 44.03
N GLN A 126 10.41 -3.77 42.84
CA GLN A 126 9.03 -3.47 42.51
C GLN A 126 8.39 -4.63 41.76
N GLU A 127 7.08 -4.81 41.94
CA GLU A 127 6.29 -5.76 41.15
C GLU A 127 6.32 -5.39 39.66
N ILE A 128 6.41 -6.40 38.78
CA ILE A 128 6.37 -6.19 37.34
C ILE A 128 4.96 -5.77 36.93
N ASN A 129 4.88 -4.68 36.16
CA ASN A 129 3.63 -4.33 35.50
C ASN A 129 3.56 -5.08 34.17
N PHE A 130 2.56 -5.94 34.02
CA PHE A 130 2.31 -6.62 32.77
C PHE A 130 1.39 -5.77 31.91
N LYS A 131 1.89 -5.31 30.77
CA LYS A 131 1.10 -4.53 29.82
C LYS A 131 1.01 -5.26 28.49
N CYS A 132 -0.13 -5.07 27.85
CA CYS A 132 -0.33 -5.46 26.48
C CYS A 132 0.45 -4.51 25.56
N ALA A 133 1.11 -5.05 24.53
CA ALA A 133 1.84 -4.25 23.56
C ALA A 133 0.88 -3.31 22.83
N GLU A 134 1.38 -2.19 22.30
CA GLU A 134 0.56 -1.26 21.54
C GLU A 134 -0.15 -1.98 20.38
N GLY A 135 -1.45 -1.70 20.21
CA GLY A 135 -2.29 -2.36 19.21
C GLY A 135 -2.84 -3.74 19.62
N THR A 136 -2.69 -4.13 20.89
CA THR A 136 -3.34 -5.33 21.46
C THR A 136 -4.32 -4.96 22.55
N THR A 137 -5.37 -5.76 22.73
CA THR A 137 -6.38 -5.58 23.78
C THR A 137 -6.28 -6.69 24.83
N GLU A 138 -6.41 -6.30 26.10
CA GLU A 138 -6.41 -7.25 27.20
C GLU A 138 -7.77 -7.96 27.30
N THR A 139 -7.75 -9.28 27.44
CA THR A 139 -8.95 -10.09 27.67
C THR A 139 -9.32 -10.15 29.14
N ILE A 140 -10.53 -10.62 29.42
CA ILE A 140 -11.00 -10.89 30.79
C ILE A 140 -10.07 -11.90 31.50
N ASP A 141 -9.52 -12.86 30.76
CA ASP A 141 -8.59 -13.87 31.27
C ASP A 141 -7.15 -13.34 31.47
N GLY A 142 -6.91 -12.07 31.11
CA GLY A 142 -5.61 -11.43 31.25
C GLY A 142 -4.59 -11.80 30.17
N ASP A 143 -5.01 -12.30 29.01
CA ASP A 143 -4.15 -12.45 27.82
C ASP A 143 -4.24 -11.21 26.93
N CYS A 144 -3.22 -10.95 26.11
CA CYS A 144 -3.31 -9.92 25.08
C CYS A 144 -3.71 -10.54 23.74
N LYS A 145 -4.73 -9.98 23.11
CA LYS A 145 -5.19 -10.40 21.77
C LYS A 145 -4.96 -9.31 20.75
N ARG A 146 -4.61 -9.72 19.54
CA ARG A 146 -4.59 -8.86 18.36
C ARG A 146 -5.51 -9.45 17.30
N LEU A 147 -6.39 -8.62 16.75
CA LEU A 147 -7.13 -8.99 15.55
C LEU A 147 -6.22 -8.75 14.35
N LYS A 148 -5.91 -9.81 13.61
CA LYS A 148 -5.16 -9.73 12.36
C LYS A 148 -6.15 -9.87 11.21
N GLN A 149 -6.29 -8.80 10.43
CA GLN A 149 -7.09 -8.80 9.21
C GLN A 149 -6.28 -9.42 8.07
N PHE A 150 -6.93 -10.25 7.26
CA PHE A 150 -6.36 -10.80 6.04
C PHE A 150 -7.44 -11.00 4.97
N PRO A 151 -7.08 -10.96 3.68
CA PRO A 151 -8.06 -11.13 2.61
C PRO A 151 -8.66 -12.55 2.63
N PRO A 152 -9.97 -12.70 2.34
CA PRO A 152 -10.58 -14.00 2.20
C PRO A 152 -9.98 -14.79 1.05
N SER A 153 -9.90 -16.10 1.22
CA SER A 153 -9.66 -17.02 0.10
C SER A 153 -11.00 -17.38 -0.54
N HIS A 154 -11.04 -17.39 -1.88
CA HIS A 154 -12.20 -17.77 -2.64
C HIS A 154 -11.99 -19.17 -3.21
N GLU A 155 -12.81 -20.11 -2.77
CA GLU A 155 -12.77 -21.48 -3.25
C GLU A 155 -13.84 -21.69 -4.31
N CYS A 156 -13.44 -22.34 -5.40
CA CYS A 156 -14.33 -22.70 -6.48
C CYS A 156 -14.59 -24.21 -6.50
N PRO A 157 -15.81 -24.65 -6.87
CA PRO A 157 -16.09 -26.05 -7.08
C PRO A 157 -15.13 -26.68 -8.11
N LEU A 158 -14.92 -27.99 -8.02
CA LEU A 158 -14.04 -28.71 -8.95
C LEU A 158 -14.43 -28.43 -10.41
N GLY A 159 -13.43 -28.03 -11.21
CA GLY A 159 -13.60 -27.68 -12.62
C GLY A 159 -13.99 -26.22 -12.90
N TYR A 160 -14.12 -25.37 -11.89
CA TYR A 160 -14.32 -23.93 -12.04
C TYR A 160 -13.04 -23.17 -11.68
N ARG A 161 -12.80 -22.03 -12.34
CA ARG A 161 -11.73 -21.08 -12.00
C ARG A 161 -12.33 -19.81 -11.39
N TYR A 162 -11.65 -19.19 -10.43
CA TYR A 162 -12.09 -17.90 -9.90
C TYR A 162 -11.78 -16.78 -10.90
N ASP A 163 -12.78 -16.01 -11.31
CA ASP A 163 -12.70 -14.91 -12.26
C ASP A 163 -13.75 -13.83 -11.90
N GLU A 164 -13.31 -12.58 -11.76
CA GLU A 164 -14.17 -11.41 -11.46
C GLU A 164 -15.24 -11.63 -10.36
N ARG A 165 -14.88 -12.26 -9.23
CA ARG A 165 -15.74 -12.60 -8.07
C ARG A 165 -16.62 -13.84 -8.22
N TYR A 166 -16.63 -14.48 -9.39
CA TYR A 166 -17.39 -15.69 -9.61
C TYR A 166 -16.46 -16.86 -9.93
N CYS A 167 -16.95 -18.05 -9.69
CA CYS A 167 -16.35 -19.26 -10.20
C CYS A 167 -16.89 -19.49 -11.61
N VAL A 168 -16.03 -19.41 -12.62
CA VAL A 168 -16.36 -19.55 -14.03
C VAL A 168 -15.81 -20.87 -14.57
N ARG A 169 -16.67 -21.65 -15.22
CA ARG A 169 -16.28 -22.80 -16.04
C ARG A 169 -16.59 -22.51 -17.50
N THR A 170 -15.60 -22.72 -18.36
CA THR A 170 -15.71 -22.53 -19.80
C THR A 170 -15.95 -23.88 -20.46
N GLU A 171 -17.08 -24.03 -21.15
CA GLU A 171 -17.37 -25.21 -21.96
C GLU A 171 -17.33 -24.85 -23.46
N PRO A 172 -16.88 -25.76 -24.34
CA PRO A 172 -16.87 -25.52 -25.78
C PRO A 172 -18.28 -25.22 -26.30
N GLY A 173 -18.42 -24.10 -27.01
CA GLY A 173 -19.62 -23.73 -27.75
C GLY A 173 -19.56 -24.18 -29.21
N HIS A 174 -20.58 -23.83 -29.97
CA HIS A 174 -20.66 -24.08 -31.41
C HIS A 174 -20.92 -22.77 -32.15
N VAL A 175 -20.25 -22.61 -33.29
CA VAL A 175 -20.51 -21.50 -34.21
C VAL A 175 -21.80 -21.75 -34.96
N VAL A 176 -22.63 -20.73 -35.08
CA VAL A 176 -23.82 -20.74 -35.92
C VAL A 176 -23.61 -19.76 -37.09
N PRO A 177 -23.99 -20.15 -38.32
CA PRO A 177 -24.00 -19.21 -39.43
C PRO A 177 -25.06 -18.15 -39.16
N ALA A 178 -24.68 -16.88 -39.29
CA ALA A 178 -25.55 -15.73 -39.13
C ALA A 178 -25.40 -14.80 -40.33
N CYS A 179 -26.50 -14.13 -40.67
CA CYS A 179 -26.54 -13.14 -41.73
C CYS A 179 -26.63 -11.73 -41.13
N GLY A 180 -26.25 -10.71 -41.90
CA GLY A 180 -26.44 -9.32 -41.50
C GLY A 180 -27.93 -8.98 -41.32
N VAL A 181 -28.22 -7.84 -40.70
CA VAL A 181 -29.60 -7.43 -40.31
C VAL A 181 -30.60 -7.46 -41.48
N GLU A 182 -30.13 -7.24 -42.70
CA GLU A 182 -30.97 -7.17 -43.92
C GLU A 182 -30.86 -8.42 -44.81
N SER A 183 -30.27 -9.50 -44.29
CA SER A 183 -29.95 -10.71 -45.05
C SER A 183 -30.58 -11.93 -44.40
N GLN A 184 -31.13 -12.82 -45.21
CA GLN A 184 -31.73 -14.07 -44.74
C GLN A 184 -30.81 -15.25 -45.04
N LEU A 185 -30.66 -16.16 -44.08
CA LEU A 185 -29.88 -17.38 -44.26
C LEU A 185 -30.67 -18.38 -45.10
N THR A 186 -30.08 -18.81 -46.21
CA THR A 186 -30.66 -19.83 -47.10
C THR A 186 -30.37 -21.24 -46.58
N ALA A 187 -31.09 -22.24 -47.10
CA ALA A 187 -30.83 -23.66 -46.80
C ALA A 187 -29.44 -24.14 -47.25
N HIS A 188 -28.74 -23.38 -48.10
CA HIS A 188 -27.41 -23.69 -48.62
C HIS A 188 -26.28 -22.99 -47.84
N ASN A 189 -26.56 -22.45 -46.65
CA ASN A 189 -25.61 -21.67 -45.84
C ASN A 189 -25.05 -20.45 -46.59
N SER A 190 -25.91 -19.73 -47.31
CA SER A 190 -25.57 -18.43 -47.88
C SER A 190 -26.52 -17.35 -47.36
N CYS A 191 -26.07 -16.10 -47.35
CA CYS A 191 -26.86 -14.96 -46.94
C CYS A 191 -27.40 -14.25 -48.18
N LEU A 192 -28.72 -14.25 -48.32
CA LEU A 192 -29.43 -13.58 -49.39
C LEU A 192 -29.87 -12.21 -48.92
N SER A 193 -29.43 -11.15 -49.61
CA SER A 193 -29.92 -9.79 -49.40
C SER A 193 -30.50 -9.20 -50.67
N ILE A 194 -31.35 -8.19 -50.49
CA ILE A 194 -31.94 -7.44 -51.60
C ILE A 194 -31.14 -6.15 -51.73
N ALA A 195 -30.46 -5.98 -52.85
CA ALA A 195 -29.71 -4.77 -53.17
C ALA A 195 -30.39 -4.00 -54.32
N PRO A 196 -30.19 -2.67 -54.41
CA PRO A 196 -30.61 -1.91 -55.58
C PRO A 196 -30.05 -2.54 -56.87
N GLY A 197 -30.95 -2.80 -57.80
CA GLY A 197 -30.66 -3.28 -59.14
C GLY A 197 -30.49 -2.13 -60.11
N GLU A 198 -29.80 -2.38 -61.22
CA GLU A 198 -29.60 -1.37 -62.25
C GLU A 198 -30.83 -1.28 -63.17
N ILE A 199 -31.19 -0.06 -63.54
CA ILE A 199 -32.27 0.23 -64.48
C ILE A 199 -31.65 0.44 -65.85
N VAL A 200 -32.02 -0.36 -66.84
CA VAL A 200 -31.61 -0.17 -68.23
C VAL A 200 -32.80 0.33 -69.04
N TYR A 201 -32.57 1.32 -69.89
CA TYR A 201 -33.57 1.85 -70.81
C TYR A 201 -33.29 1.33 -72.21
N GLU A 202 -34.11 0.36 -72.64
CA GLU A 202 -33.97 -0.30 -73.94
C GLU A 202 -35.03 0.21 -74.92
N CYS A 203 -34.70 0.19 -76.21
CA CYS A 203 -35.67 0.50 -77.26
C CYS A 203 -36.56 -0.71 -77.58
N PRO A 204 -37.86 -0.51 -77.85
CA PRO A 204 -38.72 -1.59 -78.30
C PRO A 204 -38.19 -2.18 -79.62
N VAL A 205 -38.56 -3.43 -79.89
CA VAL A 205 -38.10 -4.17 -81.07
C VAL A 205 -38.39 -3.36 -82.34
N GLY A 206 -37.34 -3.14 -83.16
CA GLY A 206 -37.41 -2.36 -84.40
C GLY A 206 -37.08 -0.87 -84.26
N PHE A 207 -36.80 -0.37 -83.06
CA PHE A 207 -36.31 0.99 -82.83
C PHE A 207 -34.84 0.98 -82.41
N HIS A 208 -34.09 1.99 -82.84
CA HIS A 208 -32.68 2.17 -82.46
C HIS A 208 -32.52 3.37 -81.53
N CYS A 209 -31.51 3.32 -80.66
CA CYS A 209 -31.23 4.41 -79.76
C CYS A 209 -30.63 5.61 -80.52
N ALA A 210 -31.25 6.78 -80.40
CA ALA A 210 -30.84 7.98 -81.12
C ALA A 210 -29.86 8.88 -80.35
N SER A 211 -29.63 8.63 -79.05
CA SER A 211 -28.73 9.44 -78.23
C SER A 211 -27.27 8.98 -78.38
N ASN A 212 -26.50 9.74 -79.16
CA ASN A 212 -25.07 9.53 -79.41
C ASN A 212 -24.15 10.16 -78.33
N ALA A 213 -24.55 10.09 -77.06
CA ALA A 213 -23.67 10.51 -75.97
C ALA A 213 -22.70 9.35 -75.69
N LYS A 214 -21.46 9.47 -76.15
CA LYS A 214 -20.41 8.42 -76.03
C LYS A 214 -20.15 7.88 -74.61
N ASN A 215 -20.74 8.49 -73.57
CA ASN A 215 -20.52 8.17 -72.16
C ASN A 215 -21.81 7.97 -71.35
N SER A 216 -22.99 7.81 -71.95
CA SER A 216 -24.21 7.47 -71.19
C SER A 216 -24.77 6.13 -71.63
N ASP A 217 -24.77 5.15 -70.73
CA ASP A 217 -25.33 3.82 -70.94
C ASP A 217 -26.87 3.81 -71.07
N PHE A 218 -27.51 4.99 -70.99
CA PHE A 218 -28.95 5.13 -71.04
C PHE A 218 -29.43 5.69 -72.38
N CYS A 219 -30.35 4.98 -73.02
CA CYS A 219 -31.03 5.50 -74.19
C CYS A 219 -32.04 6.57 -73.79
N LYS A 220 -31.93 7.78 -74.38
CA LYS A 220 -32.88 8.88 -74.12
C LYS A 220 -34.06 8.91 -75.08
N SER A 221 -33.87 8.47 -76.32
CA SER A 221 -34.91 8.45 -77.34
C SER A 221 -34.72 7.31 -78.33
N CYS A 222 -35.82 6.64 -78.63
CA CYS A 222 -35.85 5.53 -79.58
C CYS A 222 -36.45 6.00 -80.88
N LYS A 223 -35.73 5.75 -81.98
CA LYS A 223 -36.14 6.16 -83.32
C LYS A 223 -36.08 4.98 -84.27
N ARG A 224 -37.12 4.84 -85.09
CA ARG A 224 -37.13 3.94 -86.24
C ARG A 224 -37.09 4.79 -87.50
N ARG A 225 -36.13 4.47 -88.37
CA ARG A 225 -35.93 5.18 -89.63
C ARG A 225 -36.28 4.24 -90.77
N GLU A 226 -37.33 4.57 -91.49
CA GLU A 226 -37.71 3.89 -92.73
C GLU A 226 -37.27 4.74 -93.91
N LEU A 227 -36.63 4.11 -94.90
CA LEU A 227 -36.10 4.75 -96.09
C LEU A 227 -36.90 4.31 -97.31
N GLU A 228 -37.39 5.29 -98.07
CA GLU A 228 -38.06 5.07 -99.36
C GLU A 228 -37.29 5.84 -100.45
N PRO A 229 -37.20 5.29 -101.68
CA PRO A 229 -36.64 6.01 -102.82
C PRO A 229 -37.39 7.31 -103.08
N VAL A 230 -36.67 8.33 -103.53
CA VAL A 230 -37.23 9.65 -103.85
C VAL A 230 -37.83 9.62 -105.25
N SER A 231 -39.03 10.18 -105.42
CA SER A 231 -39.61 10.40 -106.74
C SER A 231 -39.22 11.80 -107.21
N CYS A 232 -38.28 11.89 -108.14
CA CYS A 232 -37.88 13.15 -108.76
C CYS A 232 -38.45 13.20 -110.17
N GLU A 233 -39.38 14.14 -110.40
CA GLU A 233 -39.95 14.37 -111.72
C GLU A 233 -39.51 15.75 -112.23
N CYS A 234 -39.22 15.79 -113.52
CA CYS A 234 -38.92 17.00 -114.26
C CYS A 234 -40.23 17.58 -114.83
N ASP A 235 -40.37 18.90 -114.88
CA ASP A 235 -41.59 19.54 -115.40
C ASP A 235 -41.84 19.10 -116.86
N ALA A 236 -43.11 18.98 -117.27
CA ALA A 236 -43.47 18.45 -118.61
C ALA A 236 -42.73 19.20 -119.75
N GLY A 237 -42.07 18.44 -120.63
CA GLY A 237 -41.22 18.98 -121.70
C GLY A 237 -39.72 18.99 -121.38
N THR A 238 -39.31 18.54 -120.19
CA THR A 238 -37.91 18.41 -119.81
C THR A 238 -37.48 16.94 -119.60
N VAL A 239 -36.23 16.61 -119.89
CA VAL A 239 -35.62 15.28 -119.74
C VAL A 239 -34.68 15.30 -118.54
N GLU A 240 -34.84 14.34 -117.64
CA GLU A 240 -33.95 14.16 -116.49
C GLU A 240 -32.64 13.48 -116.92
N SER A 241 -31.51 14.05 -116.51
CA SER A 241 -30.21 13.38 -116.61
C SER A 241 -29.33 13.81 -115.45
N ASP A 242 -28.87 12.85 -114.64
CA ASP A 242 -27.99 13.07 -113.48
C ASP A 242 -28.56 14.06 -112.44
N GLY A 243 -29.87 14.00 -112.20
CA GLY A 243 -30.58 14.86 -111.22
C GLY A 243 -30.83 16.30 -111.69
N LEU A 244 -30.55 16.61 -112.96
CA LEU A 244 -30.86 17.90 -113.59
C LEU A 244 -31.90 17.71 -114.69
N CYS A 245 -32.83 18.67 -114.80
CA CYS A 245 -33.84 18.69 -115.85
C CYS A 245 -33.38 19.63 -116.97
N TYR A 246 -33.37 19.10 -118.20
CA TYR A 246 -33.02 19.84 -119.41
C TYR A 246 -34.26 19.97 -120.29
N GLN A 247 -34.49 21.11 -120.95
CA GLN A 247 -35.53 21.19 -121.99
C GLN A 247 -35.27 20.12 -123.05
N ALA A 248 -36.29 19.34 -123.42
CA ALA A 248 -36.14 18.18 -124.31
C ALA A 248 -35.53 18.55 -125.67
N GLU A 249 -35.83 19.76 -126.14
CA GLU A 249 -35.31 20.35 -127.37
C GLU A 249 -33.81 20.70 -127.28
N GLU A 250 -33.31 21.04 -126.09
CA GLU A 250 -31.92 21.45 -125.84
C GLU A 250 -31.05 20.31 -125.28
N TYR A 251 -31.67 19.22 -124.83
CA TYR A 251 -30.98 18.12 -124.17
C TYR A 251 -29.86 17.53 -125.02
N HIS A 252 -30.11 17.26 -126.30
CA HIS A 252 -29.10 16.72 -127.21
C HIS A 252 -27.91 17.68 -127.42
N GLU A 253 -28.16 18.99 -127.50
CA GLU A 253 -27.10 19.99 -127.68
C GLU A 253 -26.26 20.22 -126.42
N CYS A 254 -26.86 20.13 -125.23
CA CYS A 254 -26.15 20.29 -123.95
C CYS A 254 -25.43 19.00 -123.53
N PHE A 255 -26.01 17.83 -123.75
CA PHE A 255 -25.43 16.54 -123.35
C PHE A 255 -24.15 16.20 -124.14
N ASP A 256 -24.12 16.51 -125.44
CA ASP A 256 -22.93 16.31 -126.29
C ASP A 256 -21.75 17.23 -125.91
N LYS A 257 -22.04 18.42 -125.36
CA LYS A 257 -21.01 19.34 -124.84
C LYS A 257 -20.43 18.87 -123.51
N ILE A 258 -21.25 18.25 -122.65
CA ILE A 258 -20.80 17.72 -121.35
C ILE A 258 -19.93 16.47 -121.57
N LYS A 259 -20.33 15.55 -122.47
CA LYS A 259 -19.53 14.34 -122.78
C LYS A 259 -18.17 14.64 -123.41
N LYS A 260 -18.02 15.73 -124.18
CA LYS A 260 -16.74 16.10 -124.80
C LYS A 260 -15.72 16.72 -123.85
N ASN A 261 -16.12 17.15 -122.65
CA ASN A 261 -15.23 17.78 -121.66
C ASN A 261 -14.79 16.83 -120.52
N VAL A 262 -15.22 15.57 -120.52
CA VAL A 262 -14.75 14.57 -119.55
C VAL A 262 -13.53 13.85 -120.13
N VAL A 263 -12.39 14.55 -120.10
CA VAL A 263 -11.06 13.91 -120.23
C VAL A 263 -10.71 13.30 -118.87
N PRO A 264 -10.19 12.06 -118.79
CA PRO A 264 -9.74 11.48 -117.53
C PRO A 264 -8.48 12.22 -117.06
N THR A 265 -8.61 13.08 -116.06
CA THR A 265 -7.46 13.78 -115.47
C THR A 265 -6.93 12.97 -114.29
N GLU A 266 -5.81 12.30 -114.52
CA GLU A 266 -4.90 11.81 -113.48
C GLU A 266 -4.30 12.99 -112.68
N VAL A 267 -4.04 12.69 -111.41
CA VAL A 267 -3.23 13.41 -110.42
C VAL A 267 -2.12 14.29 -111.02
N VAL A 268 -2.01 15.57 -110.60
CA VAL A 268 -0.75 16.30 -110.29
C VAL A 268 -1.06 17.67 -109.65
N ASP A 269 -0.19 18.01 -108.71
CA ASP A 269 -0.01 19.23 -107.91
C ASP A 269 0.04 20.59 -108.64
N LYS A 270 -0.34 21.61 -107.86
CA LYS A 270 0.26 22.96 -107.71
C LYS A 270 0.31 23.95 -108.88
N ASP A 271 -0.15 25.14 -108.48
CA ASP A 271 0.34 26.48 -108.77
C ASP A 271 0.21 27.09 -110.18
N GLU A 272 -0.19 28.36 -110.11
CA GLU A 272 -0.04 29.47 -111.06
C GLU A 272 -1.25 29.92 -111.88
N ASP A 273 -1.48 31.22 -111.69
CA ASP A 273 -2.50 32.10 -112.24
C ASP A 273 -2.40 32.21 -113.76
N GLU A 274 -3.50 31.96 -114.46
CA GLU A 274 -3.68 32.54 -115.79
C GLU A 274 -5.15 32.91 -116.08
N LYS A 275 -5.39 34.22 -116.17
CA LYS A 275 -6.64 34.82 -116.64
C LYS A 275 -6.85 34.48 -118.11
N LEU A 276 -7.89 33.71 -118.40
CA LEU A 276 -8.40 33.56 -119.77
C LEU A 276 -9.88 33.94 -119.86
N ASP A 277 -10.12 35.13 -120.43
CA ASP A 277 -11.42 35.57 -120.93
C ASP A 277 -11.96 34.58 -121.97
N LYS A 278 -13.06 33.90 -121.65
CA LYS A 278 -13.83 33.10 -122.62
C LYS A 278 -15.30 33.48 -122.60
N LYS A 279 -15.77 33.72 -123.82
CA LYS A 279 -17.07 34.20 -124.25
C LYS A 279 -18.23 33.44 -123.61
N LYS A 280 -19.30 34.17 -123.30
CA LYS A 280 -20.60 33.65 -122.85
C LYS A 280 -21.20 32.75 -123.94
N ASP A 281 -20.89 31.47 -123.88
CA ASP A 281 -21.69 30.45 -124.54
C ASP A 281 -23.07 30.39 -123.88
N LYS A 282 -24.12 30.25 -124.70
CA LYS A 282 -25.52 30.08 -124.28
C LYS A 282 -25.59 29.10 -123.12
N LYS A 283 -25.87 29.62 -121.92
CA LYS A 283 -26.03 28.83 -120.69
C LYS A 283 -27.17 27.84 -120.91
N CYS A 284 -26.87 26.54 -120.81
CA CYS A 284 -27.88 25.53 -120.56
C CYS A 284 -28.54 25.89 -119.23
N GLU A 285 -29.74 26.46 -119.28
CA GLU A 285 -30.48 26.86 -118.09
C GLU A 285 -31.11 25.61 -117.50
N THR A 286 -30.39 24.99 -116.57
CA THR A 286 -30.83 23.75 -115.91
C THR A 286 -31.66 24.11 -114.69
N THR A 287 -32.80 23.46 -114.55
CA THR A 287 -33.59 23.46 -113.32
C THR A 287 -33.34 22.15 -112.58
N ARG A 288 -33.28 22.22 -111.24
CA ARG A 288 -33.20 21.01 -110.42
C ARG A 288 -34.55 20.31 -110.46
N SER A 289 -34.53 18.97 -110.55
CA SER A 289 -35.74 18.17 -110.45
C SER A 289 -36.45 18.45 -109.13
N LYS A 290 -37.78 18.59 -109.19
CA LYS A 290 -38.60 18.74 -107.98
C LYS A 290 -38.78 17.35 -107.40
N CYS A 291 -37.89 17.00 -106.49
CA CYS A 291 -37.99 15.77 -105.74
C CYS A 291 -39.10 15.88 -104.70
N SER A 292 -40.02 14.92 -104.71
CA SER A 292 -41.09 14.82 -103.73
C SER A 292 -41.09 13.43 -103.09
N CYS A 293 -41.62 13.39 -101.87
CA CYS A 293 -41.79 12.15 -101.13
C CYS A 293 -43.26 11.79 -101.03
N ARG A 294 -43.55 10.50 -100.87
CA ARG A 294 -44.88 10.02 -100.54
C ARG A 294 -45.37 10.69 -99.24
N ALA A 295 -46.67 10.93 -99.14
CA ALA A 295 -47.27 11.53 -97.94
C ALA A 295 -46.85 10.78 -96.67
N GLY A 296 -46.29 11.51 -95.70
CA GLY A 296 -45.76 10.96 -94.45
C GLY A 296 -44.25 10.75 -94.41
N PHE A 297 -43.54 10.92 -95.53
CA PHE A 297 -42.08 10.93 -95.60
C PHE A 297 -41.55 12.34 -95.80
N ASN A 298 -40.41 12.64 -95.18
CA ASN A 298 -39.71 13.90 -95.33
C ASN A 298 -38.47 13.70 -96.21
N LEU A 299 -38.27 14.59 -97.18
CA LEU A 299 -37.08 14.57 -98.02
C LEU A 299 -35.88 15.07 -97.21
N VAL A 300 -34.90 14.19 -96.96
CA VAL A 300 -33.65 14.53 -96.27
C VAL A 300 -32.49 14.33 -97.24
N CYS A 301 -31.82 15.42 -97.59
CA CYS A 301 -30.67 15.40 -98.48
C CYS A 301 -29.36 15.56 -97.69
N LYS A 302 -28.42 14.64 -97.88
CA LYS A 302 -27.07 14.73 -97.33
C LYS A 302 -26.07 14.83 -98.49
N GLY A 303 -25.77 16.05 -98.89
CA GLY A 303 -24.99 16.30 -100.10
C GLY A 303 -25.86 16.15 -101.36
N LYS A 304 -25.46 15.27 -102.29
CA LYS A 304 -26.20 14.99 -103.53
C LYS A 304 -27.23 13.86 -103.39
N GLU A 305 -27.12 13.05 -102.35
CA GLU A 305 -28.05 11.95 -102.09
C GLU A 305 -29.22 12.46 -101.26
N CYS A 306 -30.42 12.34 -101.81
CA CYS A 306 -31.66 12.60 -101.11
C CYS A 306 -32.38 11.28 -100.87
N HIS A 307 -32.94 11.12 -99.68
CA HIS A 307 -33.80 9.99 -99.33
C HIS A 307 -35.11 10.49 -98.74
N CYS A 308 -36.20 9.78 -99.03
CA CYS A 308 -37.45 9.98 -98.32
C CYS A 308 -37.35 9.21 -97.00
N VAL A 309 -37.41 9.96 -95.90
CA VAL A 309 -37.23 9.42 -94.55
C VAL A 309 -38.53 9.57 -93.80
N LYS A 310 -39.04 8.46 -93.29
CA LYS A 310 -40.06 8.48 -92.25
C LYS A 310 -39.40 8.14 -90.93
N GLU A 311 -39.55 9.03 -89.97
CA GLU A 311 -38.95 8.90 -88.65
C GLU A 311 -40.07 8.76 -87.64
N GLU A 312 -40.10 7.63 -86.95
CA GLU A 312 -41.05 7.37 -85.88
C GLU A 312 -40.31 7.37 -84.55
N SER A 313 -40.87 8.04 -83.55
CA SER A 313 -40.36 8.03 -82.19
C SER A 313 -41.17 7.08 -81.32
N ALA A 314 -40.47 6.32 -80.47
CA ALA A 314 -41.07 5.53 -79.41
C ALA A 314 -40.49 5.95 -78.06
N ALA A 315 -41.30 5.78 -77.02
CA ALA A 315 -40.81 5.88 -75.65
C ALA A 315 -39.81 4.75 -75.36
N VAL A 316 -38.78 5.06 -74.57
CA VAL A 316 -37.85 4.05 -74.05
C VAL A 316 -38.58 3.15 -73.07
N VAL A 317 -38.29 1.85 -73.12
CA VAL A 317 -38.86 0.87 -72.21
C VAL A 317 -37.90 0.66 -71.05
N ARG A 318 -38.40 0.82 -69.84
CA ARG A 318 -37.64 0.55 -68.62
C ARG A 318 -37.55 -0.96 -68.40
N ARG A 319 -36.33 -1.47 -68.21
CA ARG A 319 -36.06 -2.86 -67.87
C ARG A 319 -35.14 -2.96 -66.65
N CYS A 320 -35.49 -3.81 -65.70
CA CYS A 320 -34.62 -4.09 -64.55
C CYS A 320 -33.57 -5.14 -64.92
N LEU A 321 -32.29 -4.87 -64.61
CA LEU A 321 -31.27 -5.90 -64.51
C LEU A 321 -31.40 -6.61 -63.16
N GLY A 322 -32.40 -7.48 -63.07
CA GLY A 322 -32.85 -8.11 -61.84
C GLY A 322 -34.35 -8.34 -61.92
N PHE A 323 -35.07 -7.94 -60.87
CA PHE A 323 -36.52 -8.00 -60.82
C PHE A 323 -37.11 -6.68 -60.31
N ASP A 324 -38.38 -6.46 -60.65
CA ASP A 324 -39.16 -5.32 -60.14
C ASP A 324 -39.81 -5.75 -58.81
N ASP A 325 -39.65 -4.93 -57.77
CA ASP A 325 -40.23 -5.17 -56.45
C ASP A 325 -41.76 -4.89 -56.38
N GLY A 326 -42.38 -4.48 -57.49
CA GLY A 326 -43.79 -4.11 -57.57
C GLY A 326 -44.07 -2.66 -57.13
N SER A 327 -43.09 -2.00 -56.51
CA SER A 327 -43.11 -0.55 -56.23
C SER A 327 -42.46 0.26 -57.35
N GLY A 328 -42.00 -0.42 -58.40
CA GLY A 328 -41.25 0.19 -59.48
C GLY A 328 -39.81 0.44 -59.13
N ASN A 329 -39.21 -0.23 -58.13
CA ASN A 329 -37.75 -0.24 -57.97
C ASN A 329 -37.16 -1.49 -58.61
N CYS A 330 -36.00 -1.33 -59.25
CA CYS A 330 -35.24 -2.48 -59.67
C CYS A 330 -34.39 -2.96 -58.50
N VAL A 331 -34.49 -4.24 -58.21
CA VAL A 331 -33.72 -4.89 -57.14
C VAL A 331 -33.07 -6.16 -57.69
N ARG A 332 -32.01 -6.59 -57.03
CA ARG A 332 -31.33 -7.85 -57.33
C ARG A 332 -31.01 -8.58 -56.04
N HIS A 333 -31.00 -9.90 -56.15
CA HIS A 333 -30.51 -10.76 -55.09
C HIS A 333 -28.99 -10.71 -55.07
N LEU A 334 -28.42 -10.43 -53.90
CA LEU A 334 -27.01 -10.55 -53.64
C LEU A 334 -26.79 -11.72 -52.69
N GLU A 335 -26.05 -12.71 -53.15
CA GLU A 335 -25.65 -13.85 -52.35
C GLU A 335 -24.26 -13.58 -51.75
N THR A 336 -24.15 -13.70 -50.44
CA THR A 336 -22.91 -13.46 -49.69
C THR A 336 -22.62 -14.63 -48.77
N ALA A 337 -21.35 -14.81 -48.41
CA ALA A 337 -20.97 -15.82 -47.42
C ALA A 337 -21.51 -15.43 -46.03
N PRO A 338 -21.97 -16.39 -45.21
CA PRO A 338 -22.43 -16.11 -43.87
C PRO A 338 -21.28 -15.70 -42.96
N VAL A 339 -21.62 -14.90 -41.95
CA VAL A 339 -20.70 -14.59 -40.86
C VAL A 339 -20.95 -15.61 -39.76
N TYR A 340 -19.89 -16.22 -39.23
CA TYR A 340 -20.01 -17.16 -38.13
C TYR A 340 -20.05 -16.39 -36.81
N GLN A 341 -21.12 -16.60 -36.05
CA GLN A 341 -21.33 -16.00 -34.73
C GLN A 341 -21.53 -17.09 -33.70
N CYS A 342 -21.40 -16.76 -32.42
CA CYS A 342 -21.68 -17.71 -31.35
C CYS A 342 -23.19 -17.88 -31.16
N GLY A 343 -23.61 -19.11 -30.88
CA GLY A 343 -25.02 -19.43 -30.63
C GLY A 343 -25.60 -18.65 -29.44
N GLU A 344 -26.93 -18.69 -29.30
CA GLU A 344 -27.61 -18.02 -28.18
C GLU A 344 -27.06 -18.50 -26.83
N GLY A 345 -26.74 -17.55 -25.94
CA GLY A 345 -26.14 -17.81 -24.63
C GLY A 345 -24.65 -18.16 -24.63
N GLN A 346 -23.97 -18.10 -25.78
CA GLN A 346 -22.52 -18.30 -25.90
C GLN A 346 -21.79 -16.96 -26.04
N GLU A 347 -20.57 -16.90 -25.51
CA GLU A 347 -19.68 -15.74 -25.63
C GLU A 347 -18.53 -16.06 -26.59
N CYS A 348 -18.04 -15.03 -27.29
CA CYS A 348 -16.86 -15.12 -28.15
C CYS A 348 -15.59 -14.91 -27.33
N GLU A 349 -14.80 -15.98 -27.12
CA GLU A 349 -13.46 -15.88 -26.56
C GLU A 349 -12.45 -15.68 -27.70
N ILE A 350 -11.77 -14.54 -27.75
CA ILE A 350 -10.81 -14.21 -28.81
C ILE A 350 -9.53 -15.04 -28.60
N VAL A 351 -9.28 -16.01 -29.49
CA VAL A 351 -8.07 -16.83 -29.48
C VAL A 351 -7.17 -16.35 -30.62
N GLY A 352 -6.30 -15.38 -30.34
CA GLY A 352 -5.40 -14.79 -31.36
C GLY A 352 -5.95 -13.51 -32.00
N LYS A 353 -5.46 -13.14 -33.19
CA LYS A 353 -5.72 -11.78 -33.74
C LYS A 353 -7.13 -11.58 -34.29
N LYS A 354 -7.82 -12.63 -34.76
CA LYS A 354 -9.16 -12.55 -35.37
C LYS A 354 -10.00 -13.82 -35.26
N GLU A 355 -9.56 -14.84 -34.51
CA GLU A 355 -10.32 -16.08 -34.38
C GLU A 355 -11.17 -16.05 -33.12
N CYS A 356 -12.46 -16.31 -33.30
CA CYS A 356 -13.44 -16.38 -32.23
C CYS A 356 -13.68 -17.84 -31.86
N LYS A 357 -13.43 -18.21 -30.61
CA LYS A 357 -13.84 -19.50 -30.06
C LYS A 357 -15.09 -19.30 -29.22
N CYS A 358 -16.20 -19.84 -29.69
CA CYS A 358 -17.46 -19.75 -28.96
C CYS A 358 -17.41 -20.66 -27.74
N VAL A 359 -17.83 -20.13 -26.59
CA VAL A 359 -17.82 -20.84 -25.31
C VAL A 359 -19.06 -20.53 -24.48
N TYR A 360 -19.52 -21.52 -23.71
CA TYR A 360 -20.48 -21.32 -22.64
C TYR A 360 -19.72 -20.98 -21.36
N LYS A 361 -20.00 -19.81 -20.78
CA LYS A 361 -19.47 -19.43 -19.47
C LYS A 361 -20.53 -19.70 -18.40
N ILE A 362 -20.31 -20.76 -17.64
CA ILE A 362 -21.17 -21.12 -16.51
C ILE A 362 -20.60 -20.43 -15.27
N ARG A 363 -21.38 -19.54 -14.66
CA ARG A 363 -21.01 -18.81 -13.43
C ARG A 363 -21.62 -19.50 -12.22
N LYS A 364 -20.84 -19.60 -11.14
CA LYS A 364 -21.27 -20.02 -9.80
C LYS A 364 -20.69 -19.07 -8.78
N ASP A 365 -21.38 -18.92 -7.66
CA ASP A 365 -20.85 -18.16 -6.53
C ASP A 365 -19.64 -18.88 -5.94
N SER A 366 -18.60 -18.11 -5.59
CA SER A 366 -17.45 -18.64 -4.85
C SER A 366 -17.82 -18.86 -3.38
N THR A 367 -17.31 -19.92 -2.77
CA THR A 367 -17.37 -20.05 -1.32
C THR A 367 -16.21 -19.27 -0.69
N ILE A 368 -16.52 -18.36 0.23
CA ILE A 368 -15.51 -17.63 1.00
C ILE A 368 -14.99 -18.54 2.10
N ASN A 369 -13.67 -18.72 2.16
CA ASN A 369 -12.99 -19.46 3.20
C ASN A 369 -11.97 -18.55 3.93
N CYS A 370 -12.06 -18.51 5.26
CA CYS A 370 -11.15 -17.77 6.14
C CYS A 370 -10.10 -18.66 6.82
N GLY A 371 -10.04 -19.96 6.51
CA GLY A 371 -9.16 -20.91 7.21
C GLY A 371 -9.50 -20.96 8.70
N ASP A 372 -8.50 -20.71 9.55
CA ASP A 372 -8.66 -20.63 11.02
C ASP A 372 -9.30 -19.32 11.52
N GLY A 373 -9.58 -18.36 10.61
CA GLY A 373 -10.20 -17.09 10.94
C GLY A 373 -11.72 -17.08 10.85
N VAL A 374 -12.31 -15.93 11.20
CA VAL A 374 -13.75 -15.66 11.12
C VAL A 374 -14.01 -14.54 10.13
N LEU A 375 -15.05 -14.69 9.31
CA LEU A 375 -15.50 -13.67 8.36
C LEU A 375 -16.31 -12.60 9.11
N ILE A 376 -15.88 -11.34 9.04
CA ILE A 376 -16.62 -10.19 9.57
C ILE A 376 -16.75 -9.15 8.45
N GLY A 377 -17.96 -9.01 7.90
CA GLY A 377 -18.16 -8.20 6.70
C GLY A 377 -17.58 -8.87 5.47
N SER A 378 -16.63 -8.21 4.79
CA SER A 378 -15.94 -8.75 3.61
C SER A 378 -14.56 -9.32 3.89
N ASP A 379 -14.06 -9.19 5.13
CA ASP A 379 -12.69 -9.53 5.48
C ASP A 379 -12.64 -10.66 6.51
N CYS A 380 -11.56 -11.44 6.44
CA CYS A 380 -11.27 -12.47 7.43
C CYS A 380 -10.40 -11.92 8.55
N PHE A 381 -10.69 -12.35 9.78
CA PHE A 381 -9.95 -11.97 10.97
C PHE A 381 -9.50 -13.22 11.72
N SER A 382 -8.24 -13.25 12.13
CA SER A 382 -7.76 -14.23 13.11
C SER A 382 -7.43 -13.53 14.41
N VAL A 383 -7.60 -14.27 15.51
CA VAL A 383 -7.21 -13.83 16.84
C VAL A 383 -5.81 -14.36 17.11
N GLU A 384 -4.83 -13.47 17.15
CA GLU A 384 -3.47 -13.80 17.55
C GLU A 384 -3.33 -13.55 19.06
N HIS A 385 -2.93 -14.57 19.81
CA HIS A 385 -2.61 -14.46 21.22
C HIS A 385 -1.15 -14.02 21.38
N ILE A 386 -0.93 -12.90 22.05
CA ILE A 386 0.39 -12.32 22.26
C ILE A 386 0.68 -12.32 23.76
N PRO A 387 1.84 -12.84 24.20
CA PRO A 387 2.18 -12.80 25.62
C PRO A 387 2.33 -11.35 26.09
N LYS A 388 1.87 -11.07 27.30
CA LYS A 388 2.09 -9.78 27.97
C LYS A 388 3.57 -9.45 28.02
N THR A 389 3.91 -8.20 27.71
CA THR A 389 5.28 -7.72 27.90
C THR A 389 5.48 -7.30 29.35
N ARG A 390 6.66 -7.59 29.88
CA ARG A 390 7.07 -7.19 31.23
C ARG A 390 7.56 -5.76 31.15
N HIS A 391 6.94 -4.87 31.92
CA HIS A 391 7.29 -3.46 31.94
C HIS A 391 7.68 -3.03 33.37
N CYS A 392 8.83 -2.38 33.47
CA CYS A 392 9.33 -1.76 34.70
C CYS A 392 9.22 -0.24 34.60
N GLN A 393 9.06 0.45 35.74
CA GLN A 393 9.17 1.90 35.77
C GLN A 393 10.60 2.35 35.37
N ASP A 394 10.71 3.57 34.85
CA ASP A 394 12.00 4.12 34.42
C ASP A 394 13.06 4.03 35.52
N GLY A 395 14.21 3.44 35.16
CA GLY A 395 15.34 3.23 36.06
C GLY A 395 15.32 1.92 36.85
N PHE A 396 14.35 1.05 36.62
CA PHE A 396 14.38 -0.34 37.11
C PHE A 396 14.65 -1.31 35.95
N ASP A 397 15.44 -2.34 36.22
CA ASP A 397 15.75 -3.42 35.28
C ASP A 397 14.99 -4.69 35.65
N VAL A 398 14.61 -5.50 34.66
CA VAL A 398 13.97 -6.81 34.92
C VAL A 398 15.03 -7.80 35.42
N ALA A 399 14.92 -8.23 36.67
CA ALA A 399 15.73 -9.27 37.27
C ALA A 399 14.89 -10.54 37.48
N CYS A 400 15.26 -11.62 36.80
CA CYS A 400 14.60 -12.92 36.92
C CYS A 400 15.47 -13.88 37.72
N ARG A 401 14.95 -14.40 38.84
CA ARG A 401 15.59 -15.43 39.65
C ARG A 401 14.72 -16.69 39.61
N ARG A 402 15.20 -17.71 38.89
CA ARG A 402 14.44 -18.94 38.55
C ARG A 402 13.22 -18.64 37.68
N SER A 403 12.01 -18.61 38.25
CA SER A 403 10.73 -18.36 37.57
C SER A 403 10.07 -17.04 37.96
N GLU A 404 10.58 -16.39 39.00
CA GLU A 404 10.04 -15.14 39.51
C GLU A 404 10.88 -13.98 38.96
N CYS A 405 10.20 -13.03 38.34
CA CYS A 405 10.83 -11.83 37.82
C CYS A 405 10.27 -10.63 38.57
N GLN A 406 11.17 -9.73 38.95
CA GLN A 406 10.85 -8.47 39.61
C GLN A 406 11.64 -7.34 38.95
N CYS A 407 11.13 -6.12 39.07
CA CYS A 407 11.85 -4.93 38.66
C CYS A 407 12.81 -4.55 39.78
N GLU A 408 14.12 -4.62 39.54
CA GLU A 408 15.16 -4.27 40.52
C GLU A 408 15.91 -3.01 40.08
N ARG A 409 16.18 -2.11 41.03
CA ARG A 409 17.12 -1.00 40.86
C ARG A 409 18.17 -1.04 41.94
N ASN A 410 19.43 -0.91 41.55
CA ASN A 410 20.54 -0.83 42.51
C ASN A 410 20.81 0.63 42.86
N VAL A 411 20.59 0.99 44.12
CA VAL A 411 20.95 2.30 44.66
C VAL A 411 22.30 2.18 45.35
N PHE A 412 23.24 3.04 44.96
CA PHE A 412 24.60 3.02 45.47
C PHE A 412 24.90 4.23 46.35
N THR A 413 25.44 3.99 47.54
CA THR A 413 25.90 5.02 48.47
C THR A 413 27.32 4.74 48.97
N ARG A 414 27.90 5.71 49.67
CA ARG A 414 29.23 5.59 50.29
C ARG A 414 29.10 5.00 51.68
N ARG A 415 30.18 4.36 52.17
CA ARG A 415 30.27 3.98 53.58
C ARG A 415 30.24 5.23 54.46
N VAL A 416 29.61 5.13 55.60
CA VAL A 416 29.56 6.20 56.60
C VAL A 416 30.53 5.85 57.71
N LEU A 417 31.28 6.85 58.17
CA LEU A 417 32.11 6.70 59.36
C LEU A 417 31.21 6.51 60.58
N THR A 418 31.27 5.33 61.16
CA THR A 418 30.63 4.95 62.42
C THR A 418 31.71 4.76 63.49
N CYS A 419 31.49 5.36 64.66
CA CYS A 419 32.34 5.17 65.82
C CYS A 419 31.77 4.05 66.70
N ASP A 420 32.63 3.34 67.43
CA ASP A 420 32.18 2.39 68.44
C ASP A 420 31.32 3.08 69.50
N ALA A 421 30.44 2.34 70.17
CA ALA A 421 29.38 2.88 71.04
C ALA A 421 29.89 3.82 72.16
N GLU A 422 31.15 3.69 72.56
CA GLU A 422 31.80 4.49 73.60
C GLU A 422 32.54 5.73 73.05
N ALA A 423 32.68 5.85 71.73
CA ALA A 423 33.41 6.94 71.08
C ALA A 423 32.45 7.96 70.46
N ALA A 424 32.65 9.23 70.81
CA ALA A 424 31.88 10.33 70.23
C ALA A 424 32.46 10.72 68.86
N LYS A 425 31.57 10.94 67.88
CA LYS A 425 31.94 11.47 66.58
C LYS A 425 32.25 12.97 66.70
N LYS A 426 33.53 13.34 66.60
CA LYS A 426 33.95 14.74 66.44
C LYS A 426 34.20 15.05 64.96
N SER A 427 34.32 16.32 64.59
CA SER A 427 34.40 16.82 63.20
C SER A 427 35.48 16.17 62.32
N GLU A 428 36.52 15.58 62.91
CA GLU A 428 37.65 14.98 62.18
C GLU A 428 37.94 13.50 62.55
N GLY A 429 37.00 12.80 63.19
CA GLY A 429 37.16 11.35 63.43
C GLY A 429 36.49 10.84 64.70
N CYS A 430 36.74 9.56 65.00
CA CYS A 430 36.24 8.90 66.21
C CYS A 430 37.22 9.10 67.38
N ALA A 431 36.71 9.62 68.50
CA ALA A 431 37.50 9.77 69.71
C ALA A 431 36.72 9.29 70.94
N SER A 432 37.37 8.50 71.78
CA SER A 432 36.90 8.23 73.13
C SER A 432 37.45 9.29 74.07
N LEU A 433 36.63 9.67 75.06
CA LEU A 433 37.02 10.60 76.12
C LEU A 433 37.09 9.82 77.42
N SER A 434 38.25 9.81 78.07
CA SER A 434 38.42 9.28 79.42
C SER A 434 38.87 10.39 80.37
N GLU A 435 38.71 10.16 81.67
CA GLU A 435 39.25 11.08 82.69
C GLU A 435 40.78 10.94 82.76
N PRO A 436 41.51 12.05 82.98
CA PRO A 436 42.96 12.00 83.15
C PRO A 436 43.34 11.38 84.50
N GLU A 437 44.48 10.72 84.50
CA GLU A 437 45.10 10.30 85.74
C GLU A 437 45.99 11.43 86.26
N PHE A 438 45.93 11.69 87.55
CA PHE A 438 46.73 12.71 88.18
C PHE A 438 47.98 12.06 88.75
N ILE A 439 49.15 12.48 88.26
CA ILE A 439 50.42 12.03 88.82
C ILE A 439 51.17 13.19 89.46
N CYS A 440 52.05 12.84 90.40
CA CYS A 440 52.92 13.78 91.08
C CYS A 440 54.33 13.62 90.54
N LYS A 441 54.96 14.73 90.10
CA LYS A 441 56.40 14.73 89.73
C LYS A 441 57.28 14.28 90.90
N GLU A 442 56.93 14.73 92.10
CA GLU A 442 57.55 14.31 93.35
C GLU A 442 56.47 14.02 94.39
N GLY A 443 56.63 12.93 95.15
CA GLY A 443 55.68 12.53 96.20
C GLY A 443 54.54 11.64 95.71
N GLN A 444 53.48 11.53 96.51
CA GLN A 444 52.31 10.70 96.25
C GLN A 444 51.05 11.56 96.21
N LEU A 445 50.08 11.19 95.38
CA LEU A 445 48.79 11.86 95.31
C LEU A 445 47.93 11.43 96.49
N ILE A 446 47.64 12.36 97.42
CA ILE A 446 46.78 12.11 98.57
C ILE A 446 45.69 13.18 98.59
N ASN A 447 44.43 12.75 98.51
CA ASN A 447 43.24 13.62 98.48
C ASN A 447 43.34 14.74 97.43
N GLY A 448 43.82 14.42 96.23
CA GLY A 448 43.92 15.38 95.11
C GLY A 448 45.10 16.36 95.21
N ASN A 449 46.01 16.20 96.17
CA ASN A 449 47.22 17.02 96.29
C ASN A 449 48.47 16.15 96.26
N CYS A 450 49.55 16.64 95.64
CA CYS A 450 50.84 15.98 95.69
C CYS A 450 51.53 16.30 97.00
N VAL A 451 51.78 15.26 97.80
CA VAL A 451 52.47 15.39 99.08
C VAL A 451 53.70 14.51 99.12
N ARG A 452 54.80 15.08 99.59
CA ARG A 452 56.02 14.35 99.93
C ARG A 452 55.88 13.91 101.37
N LEU A 453 55.91 12.60 101.57
CA LEU A 453 55.83 12.02 102.90
C LEU A 453 57.24 11.85 103.44
N SER A 454 57.51 12.59 104.51
CA SER A 454 58.73 12.43 105.30
C SER A 454 58.37 11.62 106.54
N TYR A 455 59.00 10.46 106.71
CA TYR A 455 58.74 9.56 107.83
C TYR A 455 59.75 9.78 108.95
N THR A 456 59.27 9.76 110.18
CA THR A 456 60.11 9.72 111.37
C THR A 456 59.56 8.73 112.40
N VAL A 457 60.44 8.29 113.29
CA VAL A 457 60.11 7.37 114.38
C VAL A 457 59.41 8.11 115.51
N GLU A 458 58.44 7.43 116.11
CA GLU A 458 57.73 7.92 117.30
C GLU A 458 58.71 8.08 118.48
N LEU A 459 58.69 9.26 119.12
CA LEU A 459 59.41 9.48 120.37
C LEU A 459 58.46 9.11 121.51
N CYS A 460 58.75 8.00 122.18
CA CYS A 460 58.02 7.53 123.35
C CYS A 460 58.83 7.91 124.60
N GLU A 461 58.29 8.78 125.45
CA GLU A 461 58.85 8.97 126.79
C GLU A 461 58.57 7.69 127.60
N ALA A 462 59.63 7.10 128.15
CA ALA A 462 59.62 5.83 128.86
C ALA A 462 58.98 5.92 130.25
#